data_AF-A0AAE4J1N3-F1
#
_entry.id   AF-A0AAE4J1N3-F1
#
_cell.length_a   1.000
_cell.length_b   1.000
_cell.length_c   1.000
_cell.angle_alpha   90.00
_cell.angle_beta   90.00
_cell.angle_gamma   90.00
#
_symmetry.space_group_name_H-M   'P 1'
#
loop_
_entity.id
_entity.type
_entity.pdbx_description
1 polymer ?
#
loop_
_entity_poly.entity_id
_entity_poly.type
_entity_poly.pdbx_seq_one_letter_code
_entity_poly.pdbx_strand_id
1 'polypeptide(L)'
;MNTLILLAALSSQITFKTSLQDNMTTIIPQVMLTESCDCQVQIIAVREGQGGQSTSRQQNTLFIPANQTIDLTRLSLNINAGDTVNIMVTVSDGKSIHLSQQWSPAGSAL
;
A
#
# COMPACT_ATOMS: atom_id res chain seq x y z
N MET A 1 23.81 -7.59 -31.18
CA MET A 1 23.28 -7.67 -29.80
C MET A 1 21.77 -7.55 -29.89
N ASN A 2 21.02 -8.61 -29.55
CA ASN A 2 19.56 -8.55 -29.50
C ASN A 2 19.15 -7.99 -28.15
N THR A 3 18.67 -6.75 -28.13
CA THR A 3 18.03 -6.13 -26.97
C THR A 3 16.67 -6.79 -26.75
N LEU A 4 16.58 -7.64 -25.73
CA LEU A 4 15.31 -8.13 -25.23
C LEU A 4 14.64 -6.97 -24.48
N ILE A 5 13.62 -6.36 -25.11
CA ILE A 5 12.77 -5.37 -24.45
C ILE A 5 11.71 -6.16 -23.68
N LEU A 6 11.80 -6.17 -22.35
CA LEU A 6 10.69 -6.63 -21.50
C LEU A 6 9.60 -5.56 -21.55
N LEU A 7 8.51 -5.84 -22.25
CA LEU A 7 7.27 -5.10 -22.07
C LEU A 7 6.70 -5.46 -20.70
N ALA A 8 6.86 -4.58 -19.72
CA ALA A 8 6.07 -4.69 -18.49
C ALA A 8 4.60 -4.53 -18.87
N ALA A 9 3.79 -5.57 -18.64
CA ALA A 9 2.35 -5.44 -18.76
C ALA A 9 1.88 -4.43 -17.71
N LEU A 10 1.28 -3.32 -18.18
CA LEU A 10 0.56 -2.38 -17.32
C LEU A 10 -0.61 -3.15 -16.70
N SER A 11 -0.39 -3.67 -15.50
CA SER A 11 -1.38 -4.44 -14.75
C SER A 11 -1.86 -3.61 -13.57
N SER A 12 -3.09 -3.87 -13.15
CA SER A 12 -3.66 -3.26 -11.97
C SER A 12 -2.86 -3.71 -10.75
N GLN A 13 -2.33 -2.77 -9.97
CA GLN A 13 -1.39 -3.06 -8.89
C GLN A 13 -1.48 -2.05 -7.75
N ILE A 14 -1.14 -2.52 -6.56
CA ILE A 14 -0.91 -1.69 -5.36
C ILE A 14 0.60 -1.68 -5.07
N THR A 15 1.16 -0.50 -4.87
CA THR A 15 2.55 -0.29 -4.50
C THR A 15 2.64 0.62 -3.27
N PHE A 16 3.84 0.76 -2.69
CA PHE A 16 4.05 1.57 -1.51
C PHE A 16 5.25 2.48 -1.70
N LYS A 17 5.03 3.79 -1.58
CA LYS A 17 6.11 4.75 -1.40
C LYS A 17 6.43 4.85 0.09
N THR A 18 7.70 4.74 0.42
CA THR A 18 8.17 4.83 1.81
C THR A 18 9.31 5.82 1.91
N SER A 19 9.30 6.65 2.96
CA SER A 19 10.39 7.55 3.29
C SER A 19 10.64 7.56 4.79
N LEU A 20 11.90 7.70 5.19
CA LEU A 20 12.31 7.84 6.59
C LEU A 20 12.87 9.25 6.80
N GLN A 21 12.32 9.97 7.77
CA GLN A 21 12.79 11.29 8.18
C GLN A 21 12.63 11.41 9.70
N ASP A 22 13.69 11.81 10.41
CA ASP A 22 13.68 12.10 11.85
C ASP A 22 12.98 11.00 12.70
N ASN A 23 13.30 9.74 12.42
CA ASN A 23 12.74 8.54 13.07
C ASN A 23 11.26 8.24 12.79
N MET A 24 10.64 8.99 11.88
CA MET A 24 9.27 8.78 11.41
C MET A 24 9.29 8.18 10.01
N THR A 25 8.73 6.98 9.87
CA THR A 25 8.49 6.36 8.56
C THR A 25 7.15 6.84 8.03
N THR A 26 7.17 7.44 6.84
CA THR A 26 5.96 7.75 6.08
C THR A 26 5.74 6.65 5.05
N ILE A 27 4.53 6.12 5.00
CA ILE A 27 4.08 5.13 4.02
C ILE A 27 2.89 5.70 3.27
N ILE A 28 2.97 5.73 1.94
CA ILE A 28 1.92 6.16 1.03
C ILE A 28 1.59 4.97 0.12
N PRO A 29 0.52 4.22 0.40
CA PRO A 29 0.00 3.25 -0.54
C PRO A 29 -0.47 3.94 -1.80
N GLN A 30 -0.09 3.39 -2.95
CA GLN A 30 -0.50 3.85 -4.25
C GLN A 30 -1.20 2.74 -5.01
N VAL A 31 -2.13 3.10 -5.88
CA VAL A 31 -2.79 2.16 -6.78
C VAL A 31 -2.79 2.70 -8.19
N MET A 32 -2.63 1.79 -9.14
CA MET A 32 -2.84 2.03 -10.57
C MET A 32 -3.75 0.91 -11.07
N LEU A 33 -4.83 1.26 -11.77
CA LEU A 33 -5.78 0.31 -12.35
C LEU A 33 -5.75 0.40 -13.87
N THR A 34 -5.97 -0.71 -14.56
CA THR A 34 -6.14 -0.75 -16.02
C THR A 34 -7.51 -0.23 -16.46
N GLU A 35 -8.51 -0.27 -15.57
CA GLU A 35 -9.87 0.21 -15.79
C GLU A 35 -10.30 1.14 -14.65
N SER A 36 -11.14 2.13 -14.96
CA SER A 36 -11.64 3.08 -13.96
C SER A 36 -12.78 2.50 -13.14
N CYS A 37 -12.86 2.85 -11.85
CA CYS A 37 -13.94 2.42 -10.95
C CYS A 37 -14.25 3.45 -9.87
N ASP A 38 -15.47 3.42 -9.34
CA ASP A 38 -15.76 3.83 -7.97
C ASP A 38 -15.45 2.64 -7.05
N CYS A 39 -14.22 2.59 -6.55
CA CYS A 39 -13.72 1.46 -5.78
C CYS A 39 -13.83 1.71 -4.29
N GLN A 40 -14.20 0.68 -3.54
CA GLN A 40 -13.99 0.62 -2.11
C GLN A 40 -12.50 0.37 -1.83
N VAL A 41 -11.91 1.26 -1.05
CA VAL A 41 -10.53 1.17 -0.57
C VAL A 41 -10.56 0.92 0.92
N GLN A 42 -9.92 -0.15 1.36
CA GLN A 42 -9.74 -0.47 2.79
C GLN A 42 -8.24 -0.52 3.11
N ILE A 43 -7.86 0.12 4.21
CA ILE A 43 -6.48 0.15 4.70
C ILE A 43 -6.51 -0.21 6.17
N ILE A 44 -5.83 -1.30 6.52
CA ILE A 44 -5.65 -1.75 7.90
C ILE A 44 -4.17 -1.67 8.22
N ALA A 45 -3.80 -0.89 9.23
CA ALA A 45 -2.42 -0.79 9.71
C ALA A 45 -2.36 -1.25 11.15
N VAL A 46 -1.48 -2.22 11.42
CA VAL A 46 -1.17 -2.71 12.76
C VAL A 46 0.31 -2.49 13.02
N ARG A 47 0.64 -1.90 14.17
CA ARG A 47 2.00 -1.79 14.69
C ARG A 47 2.02 -2.35 16.09
N GLU A 48 2.95 -3.23 16.37
CA GLU A 48 3.23 -3.74 17.71
C GLU A 48 4.67 -3.43 18.08
N GLY A 49 4.89 -3.01 19.32
CA GLY A 49 6.21 -2.74 19.85
C GLY A 49 6.21 -2.81 21.37
N GLN A 50 7.36 -2.49 21.98
CA GLN A 50 7.51 -2.50 23.44
C GLN A 50 6.51 -1.58 24.16
N GLY A 51 6.12 -0.47 23.52
CA GLY A 51 5.13 0.47 24.04
C GLY A 51 3.66 0.05 23.86
N GLY A 52 3.40 -1.13 23.28
CA GLY A 52 2.07 -1.65 23.03
C GLY A 52 1.72 -1.77 21.54
N GLN A 53 0.43 -2.00 21.28
CA GLN A 53 -0.13 -2.17 19.94
C GLN A 53 -0.96 -0.95 19.53
N SER A 54 -0.82 -0.52 18.29
CA SER A 54 -1.74 0.39 17.63
C SER A 54 -2.37 -0.27 16.41
N THR A 55 -3.66 -0.02 16.20
CA THR A 55 -4.41 -0.50 15.03
C THR A 55 -5.23 0.64 14.45
N SER A 56 -5.17 0.79 13.14
CA SER A 56 -5.98 1.74 12.38
C SER A 56 -6.70 1.00 11.26
N ARG A 57 -8.00 1.29 11.09
CA ARG A 57 -8.81 0.79 9.98
C ARG A 57 -9.48 1.97 9.32
N GLN A 58 -9.22 2.13 8.03
CA GLN A 58 -9.82 3.16 7.19
C GLN A 58 -10.52 2.47 6.03
N GLN A 59 -11.73 2.93 5.70
CA GLN A 59 -12.50 2.41 4.58
C GLN A 59 -13.25 3.57 3.94
N ASN A 60 -13.08 3.74 2.63
CA ASN A 60 -13.75 4.80 1.87
C ASN A 60 -14.01 4.34 0.43
N THR A 61 -14.97 4.97 -0.23
CA THR A 61 -15.18 4.83 -1.67
C THR A 61 -14.47 5.98 -2.39
N LEU A 62 -13.64 5.66 -3.38
CA LEU A 62 -12.86 6.61 -4.15
C LEU A 62 -13.01 6.31 -5.64
N PHE A 63 -13.21 7.35 -6.44
CA PHE A 63 -13.07 7.24 -7.88
C PHE A 63 -11.60 7.11 -8.26
N ILE A 64 -11.25 6.01 -8.93
CA ILE A 64 -9.90 5.70 -9.37
C ILE A 64 -9.87 5.70 -10.91
N PRO A 65 -9.18 6.65 -11.55
CA PRO A 65 -9.05 6.67 -13.00
C PRO A 65 -8.12 5.55 -13.51
N ALA A 66 -8.40 5.07 -14.73
CA ALA A 66 -7.56 4.10 -15.41
C ALA A 66 -6.19 4.70 -15.77
N ASN A 67 -5.14 3.87 -15.73
CA ASN A 67 -3.78 4.16 -16.19
C ASN A 67 -3.11 5.37 -15.51
N GLN A 68 -3.59 5.75 -14.33
CA GLN A 68 -3.01 6.80 -13.50
C GLN A 68 -2.70 6.23 -12.12
N THR A 69 -1.49 6.51 -11.63
CA THR A 69 -1.15 6.21 -10.24
C THR A 69 -1.76 7.27 -9.33
N ILE A 70 -2.50 6.83 -8.32
CA ILE A 70 -3.06 7.70 -7.29
C ILE A 70 -2.51 7.31 -5.91
N ASP A 71 -2.40 8.32 -5.03
CA ASP A 71 -2.07 8.12 -3.62
C ASP A 71 -3.36 7.90 -2.83
N LEU A 72 -3.41 6.85 -2.01
CA LEU A 72 -4.63 6.48 -1.27
C LEU A 72 -4.74 7.18 0.08
N THR A 73 -3.65 7.21 0.85
CA THR A 73 -3.56 7.84 2.15
C THR A 73 -2.10 8.09 2.51
N ARG A 74 -1.86 8.87 3.56
CA ARG A 74 -0.53 9.06 4.16
C ARG A 74 -0.52 8.52 5.58
N LEU A 75 0.24 7.45 5.81
CA LEU A 75 0.48 6.89 7.14
C LEU A 75 1.83 7.37 7.65
N SER A 76 1.88 7.82 8.90
CA SER A 76 3.13 8.22 9.55
C SER A 76 3.27 7.45 10.85
N LEU A 77 4.33 6.63 10.93
CA LEU A 77 4.56 5.69 12.02
C LEU A 77 5.99 5.86 12.55
N ASN A 78 6.14 5.86 13.87
CA ASN A 78 7.45 5.71 14.51
C ASN A 78 7.77 4.21 14.60
N ILE A 79 8.69 3.71 13.78
CA ILE A 79 9.02 2.28 13.71
C ILE A 79 10.42 2.09 14.29
N ASN A 80 10.52 1.47 15.46
CA ASN A 80 11.78 1.19 16.14
C ASN A 80 12.25 -0.24 15.84
N ALA A 81 13.50 -0.53 16.18
CA ALA A 81 14.02 -1.89 16.11
C ALA A 81 13.22 -2.83 17.02
N GLY A 82 12.81 -3.98 16.48
CA GLY A 82 11.99 -4.97 17.18
C GLY A 82 10.47 -4.71 17.13
N ASP A 83 10.03 -3.57 16.57
CA ASP A 83 8.61 -3.37 16.27
C ASP A 83 8.21 -4.24 15.07
N THR A 84 6.97 -4.75 15.09
CA THR A 84 6.33 -5.35 13.91
C THR A 84 5.34 -4.37 13.32
N VAL A 85 5.29 -4.27 11.99
CA VAL A 85 4.33 -3.43 11.29
C VAL A 85 3.78 -4.18 10.09
N ASN A 86 2.45 -4.23 10.01
CA ASN A 86 1.71 -4.80 8.91
C ASN A 86 0.68 -3.79 8.40
N ILE A 87 0.74 -3.48 7.11
CA ILE A 87 -0.22 -2.60 6.45
C ILE A 87 -0.86 -3.38 5.30
N MET A 88 -2.13 -3.74 5.45
CA MET A 88 -2.93 -4.39 4.43
C MET A 88 -3.77 -3.35 3.69
N VAL A 89 -3.65 -3.33 2.37
CA VAL A 89 -4.44 -2.46 1.50
C VAL A 89 -5.26 -3.32 0.55
N THR A 90 -6.57 -3.08 0.52
CA THR A 90 -7.50 -3.75 -0.38
C THR A 90 -8.23 -2.71 -1.21
N VAL A 91 -8.29 -2.93 -2.53
CA VAL A 91 -9.04 -2.10 -3.47
C VAL A 91 -9.99 -3.00 -4.25
N SER A 92 -11.29 -2.72 -4.21
CA SER A 92 -12.28 -3.51 -4.93
C SER A 92 -13.44 -2.69 -5.47
N ASP A 93 -13.91 -3.05 -6.67
CA ASP A 93 -15.14 -2.51 -7.28
C ASP A 93 -16.38 -3.35 -6.94
N GLY A 94 -16.23 -4.41 -6.13
CA GLY A 94 -17.28 -5.38 -5.83
C GLY A 94 -17.63 -6.34 -6.97
N LYS A 95 -16.82 -6.36 -8.04
CA LYS A 95 -17.01 -7.19 -9.24
C LYS A 95 -15.70 -7.90 -9.60
N SER A 96 -14.99 -7.42 -10.62
CA SER A 96 -13.80 -8.05 -11.18
C SER A 96 -12.50 -7.46 -10.63
N ILE A 97 -12.51 -6.21 -10.16
CA ILE A 97 -11.36 -5.59 -9.55
C ILE A 97 -11.34 -5.98 -8.08
N HIS A 98 -10.33 -6.77 -7.70
CA HIS A 98 -10.03 -7.07 -6.31
C HIS A 98 -8.53 -7.21 -6.15
N LEU A 99 -7.88 -6.15 -5.68
CA LEU A 99 -6.45 -6.13 -5.37
C LEU A 99 -6.27 -6.13 -3.86
N SER A 100 -5.34 -6.94 -3.38
CA SER A 100 -4.89 -6.89 -1.99
C SER A 100 -3.38 -6.94 -1.96
N GLN A 101 -2.75 -6.04 -1.22
CA GLN A 101 -1.31 -6.04 -1.03
C GLN A 101 -0.95 -5.67 0.39
N GLN A 102 0.07 -6.36 0.89
CA GLN A 102 0.63 -6.12 2.21
C GLN A 102 1.95 -5.37 2.08
N TRP A 103 2.18 -4.44 3.01
CA TRP A 103 3.48 -3.85 3.26
C TRP A 103 3.95 -4.11 4.68
N SER A 104 5.25 -4.34 4.81
CA SER A 104 5.98 -4.40 6.07
C SER A 104 7.39 -3.83 5.87
N PRO A 105 8.03 -3.27 6.92
CA PRO A 105 9.40 -2.76 6.83
C PRO A 105 10.40 -3.84 6.41
N ALA A 106 11.36 -3.49 5.55
CA ALA A 106 12.48 -4.37 5.20
C ALA A 106 13.33 -4.63 6.46
N GLY A 107 13.55 -5.91 6.79
CA GLY A 107 14.20 -6.33 8.04
C GLY A 107 13.27 -7.00 9.06
N SER A 108 11.98 -7.16 8.73
CA SER A 108 11.02 -7.94 9.54
C SER A 108 10.99 -9.44 9.18
N ALA A 109 11.80 -9.87 8.21
CA ALA A 109 11.99 -11.28 7.90
C ALA A 109 13.01 -11.83 8.89
N LEU A 110 12.53 -12.68 9.80
CA LEU A 110 13.33 -13.51 10.70
C LEU A 110 14.35 -14.36 9.93
#